data_AF-A0A954IV78-F1
#
_entry.id   AF-A0A954IV78-F1
#
_cell.length_a   1.000
_cell.length_b   1.000
_cell.length_c   1.000
_cell.angle_alpha   90.00
_cell.angle_beta   90.00
_cell.angle_gamma   90.00
#
_symmetry.space_group_name_H-M   'P 1'
#
loop_
_entity.id
_entity.type
_entity.pdbx_description
1 polymer ?
#
loop_
_entity_poly.entity_id
_entity_poly.type
_entity_poly.pdbx_seq_one_letter_code
_entity_poly.pdbx_strand_id
1 'polypeptide(L)'
;MPETCPPPKVIVMEGHSEAERALPRGGAATRRGGLEFPRVDLRESSRRAWITATHIYGFLSCEHAVWLEFYGNADEKLGAGPALTQLLRRGRELEDRLVAPLGWDEPTYAKGAFAEGAAATRAMLASGVPGLRQAVLYEHPWLGIPDLLRRVPGSSAFGDFHYVVGDVKSSRKPRADQALQVAFYSRLLARLQDRRPDHGFLILRDGNEERIDLDAIDIVLDEVLEELVELLSRGPESERRSTPHHTTMCRDCGWRPSCSAKLDVHWVPGLTRSVREVLAERGFDSLEALSLVEPRKYAKAGVLPEASWQRAKQGAHALRSGAPVFVRKPRGVEFQQACLPVVVLHDGFEARVPLVAWLFDDSVRFAEAPTREDEPAMWHEAMAAWGKSHGALVHSGGVAARLYEARSESSHPAEVIDALERRCTDLMSIVRGTWIFPEPVVLASEALAFLEGARPASEVDSVPLLLEVGDREGLRSFARRELKALESLLRKIEEVA
;
A
#
# COMPACT_ATOMS: atom_id res chain seq x y z
N MET A 1 28.97 9.89 38.92
CA MET A 1 29.58 9.43 37.65
C MET A 1 30.10 8.02 37.87
N PRO A 2 30.08 7.13 36.86
CA PRO A 2 28.96 6.81 35.96
C PRO A 2 28.88 5.28 35.66
N GLU A 3 27.76 4.76 35.15
CA GLU A 3 27.73 3.65 34.14
C GLU A 3 26.40 3.78 33.36
N THR A 4 26.37 4.64 32.35
CA THR A 4 26.41 4.30 30.91
C THR A 4 25.21 3.49 30.41
N CYS A 5 24.19 4.20 29.93
CA CYS A 5 23.18 3.71 29.00
C CYS A 5 23.87 3.30 27.67
N PRO A 6 23.57 2.13 27.08
CA PRO A 6 24.16 1.75 25.81
C PRO A 6 23.61 2.62 24.67
N PRO A 7 24.42 2.90 23.63
CA PRO A 7 23.96 3.66 22.47
C PRO A 7 22.87 2.88 21.69
N PRO A 8 21.96 3.59 21.00
CA PRO A 8 20.94 2.96 20.17
C PRO A 8 21.60 2.12 19.07
N LYS A 9 21.08 0.90 18.87
CA LYS A 9 21.49 0.02 17.77
C LYS A 9 21.09 0.68 16.45
N VAL A 10 22.08 1.11 15.68
CA VAL A 10 21.92 1.41 14.26
C VAL A 10 21.63 0.09 13.55
N ILE A 11 20.35 -0.14 13.21
CA ILE A 11 19.96 -1.30 12.41
C ILE A 11 20.24 -0.94 10.95
N VAL A 12 21.35 -1.46 10.43
CA VAL A 12 21.61 -1.49 8.99
C VAL A 12 20.67 -2.53 8.39
N MET A 13 19.69 -2.07 7.60
CA MET A 13 18.78 -2.93 6.87
C MET A 13 19.53 -3.59 5.70
N GLU A 14 19.63 -4.92 5.69
CA GLU A 14 20.02 -5.69 4.53
C GLU A 14 18.78 -6.42 3.95
N GLY A 15 18.45 -6.15 2.68
CA GLY A 15 17.91 -7.16 1.76
C GLY A 15 16.41 -7.10 1.38
N HIS A 16 16.16 -6.53 0.19
CA HIS A 16 15.25 -6.99 -0.88
C HIS A 16 13.90 -6.28 -1.10
N SER A 17 13.89 -5.25 -1.96
CA SER A 17 13.04 -5.16 -3.16
C SER A 17 13.61 -4.13 -4.13
N GLU A 18 13.34 -4.24 -5.44
CA GLU A 18 13.97 -3.49 -6.55
C GLU A 18 13.80 -1.95 -6.54
N ALA A 19 13.27 -1.34 -5.48
CA ALA A 19 13.20 0.10 -5.28
C ALA A 19 14.49 0.74 -4.67
N GLU A 20 15.47 -0.07 -4.23
CA GLU A 20 16.64 0.43 -3.48
C GLU A 20 17.84 0.91 -4.33
N ARG A 21 17.74 0.98 -5.66
CA ARG A 21 18.91 1.29 -6.53
C ARG A 21 19.25 2.76 -6.76
N ALA A 22 18.65 3.71 -6.05
CA ALA A 22 18.88 5.14 -6.31
C ALA A 22 19.21 6.01 -5.08
N LEU A 23 19.79 5.46 -4.01
CA LEU A 23 20.25 6.27 -2.87
C LEU A 23 21.78 6.49 -2.93
N PRO A 24 22.27 7.67 -3.35
CA PRO A 24 23.69 7.99 -3.26
C PRO A 24 24.09 8.21 -1.78
N ARG A 25 25.15 7.53 -1.35
CA ARG A 25 25.75 7.71 -0.02
C ARG A 25 26.65 8.96 -0.01
N GLY A 26 26.35 9.89 0.89
CA GLY A 26 27.37 10.69 1.60
C GLY A 26 27.42 12.19 1.32
N GLY A 27 27.54 12.96 2.41
CA GLY A 27 28.11 14.30 2.41
C GLY A 27 27.28 15.32 3.20
N ALA A 28 27.63 15.55 4.46
CA ALA A 28 27.13 16.69 5.23
C ALA A 28 27.55 18.00 4.55
N ALA A 29 26.60 18.61 3.83
CA ALA A 29 26.73 19.95 3.28
C ALA A 29 25.45 20.71 3.61
N THR A 30 25.57 21.70 4.48
CA THR A 30 24.56 22.71 4.78
C THR A 30 24.14 23.41 3.47
N ARG A 31 23.06 22.94 2.83
CA ARG A 31 22.46 23.60 1.66
C ARG A 31 21.19 24.32 2.11
N ARG A 32 21.26 25.66 2.18
CA ARG A 32 20.09 26.55 2.28
C ARG A 32 19.22 26.58 1.00
N GLY A 33 19.32 25.58 0.12
CA GLY A 33 18.76 25.60 -1.24
C GLY A 33 17.69 24.54 -1.55
N GLY A 34 17.17 23.81 -0.56
CA GLY A 34 16.21 22.70 -0.77
C GLY A 34 14.95 22.79 0.12
N LEU A 35 14.53 24.00 0.51
CA LEU A 35 13.37 24.20 1.39
C LEU A 35 12.26 25.06 0.77
N GLU A 36 12.48 25.60 -0.42
CA GLU A 36 11.44 26.31 -1.15
C GLU A 36 10.53 25.30 -1.86
N PHE A 37 9.24 25.60 -1.90
CA PHE A 37 8.32 24.84 -2.72
C PHE A 37 8.46 25.24 -4.18
N PRO A 38 8.44 24.27 -5.13
CA PRO A 38 8.41 24.60 -6.54
C PRO A 38 7.16 25.41 -6.88
N ARG A 39 7.32 26.36 -7.80
CA ARG A 39 6.20 27.18 -8.27
C ARG A 39 5.24 26.30 -9.07
N VAL A 40 3.98 26.26 -8.64
CA VAL A 40 2.92 25.54 -9.35
C VAL A 40 2.08 26.51 -10.15
N ASP A 41 1.82 26.18 -11.42
CA ASP A 41 0.83 26.85 -12.24
C ASP A 41 -0.36 25.91 -12.49
N LEU A 42 -1.31 25.91 -11.56
CA LEU A 42 -2.54 25.14 -11.72
C LEU A 42 -3.40 25.82 -12.80
N ARG A 43 -3.78 25.06 -13.82
CA ARG A 43 -4.64 25.58 -14.91
C ARG A 43 -6.01 25.97 -14.37
N GLU A 44 -6.65 26.94 -15.03
CA GLU A 44 -8.02 27.38 -14.69
C GLU A 44 -9.03 26.22 -14.69
N SER A 45 -8.83 25.22 -15.54
CA SER A 45 -9.63 23.99 -15.59
C SER A 45 -9.45 23.08 -14.39
N SER A 46 -8.57 23.42 -13.43
CA SER A 46 -8.35 22.61 -12.24
C SER A 46 -9.54 22.66 -11.30
N ARG A 47 -9.97 21.48 -10.85
CA ARG A 47 -11.07 21.29 -9.90
C ARG A 47 -10.62 21.44 -8.44
N ARG A 48 -9.31 21.54 -8.19
CA ARG A 48 -8.73 21.65 -6.85
C ARG A 48 -7.85 22.88 -6.80
N ALA A 49 -8.03 23.68 -5.76
CA ALA A 49 -7.20 24.88 -5.54
C ALA A 49 -5.96 24.60 -4.67
N TRP A 50 -5.78 23.37 -4.17
CA TRP A 50 -4.66 23.04 -3.28
C TRP A 50 -4.14 21.61 -3.46
N ILE A 51 -2.85 21.45 -3.15
CA ILE A 51 -2.09 20.21 -3.15
C ILE A 51 -1.84 19.79 -1.69
N THR A 52 -2.13 18.53 -1.36
CA THR A 52 -1.97 17.97 -0.01
C THR A 52 -0.95 16.83 0.01
N ALA A 53 -0.56 16.38 1.20
CA ALA A 53 0.27 15.18 1.37
C ALA A 53 -0.31 13.97 0.63
N THR A 54 -1.63 13.81 0.59
CA THR A 54 -2.32 12.73 -0.14
C THR A 54 -2.04 12.75 -1.63
N HIS A 55 -1.89 13.92 -2.24
CA HIS A 55 -1.49 14.01 -3.64
C HIS A 55 -0.01 13.66 -3.82
N ILE A 56 0.86 13.99 -2.86
CA ILE A 56 2.30 13.72 -2.91
C ILE A 56 2.60 12.23 -2.80
N TYR A 57 2.15 11.56 -1.72
CA TYR A 57 2.37 10.12 -1.63
C TYR A 57 1.48 9.34 -2.63
N GLY A 58 0.32 9.89 -2.99
CA GLY A 58 -0.54 9.33 -4.03
C GLY A 58 0.10 9.35 -5.43
N PHE A 59 0.96 10.34 -5.71
CA PHE A 59 1.70 10.45 -6.97
C PHE A 59 2.67 9.27 -7.14
N LEU A 60 3.39 8.90 -6.07
CA LEU A 60 4.26 7.73 -6.05
C LEU A 60 3.51 6.43 -6.34
N SER A 61 2.23 6.35 -5.95
CA SER A 61 1.38 5.19 -6.22
C SER A 61 0.77 5.22 -7.64
N CYS A 62 0.26 6.36 -8.07
CA CYS A 62 -0.38 6.56 -9.37
C CYS A 62 -0.49 8.05 -9.72
N GLU A 63 0.45 8.56 -10.53
CA GLU A 63 0.40 9.92 -11.07
C GLU A 63 -0.93 10.23 -11.79
N HIS A 64 -1.51 9.25 -12.49
CA HIS A 64 -2.73 9.45 -13.26
C HIS A 64 -3.94 9.67 -12.34
N ALA A 65 -4.01 8.96 -11.22
CA ALA A 65 -5.06 9.19 -10.23
C ALA A 65 -4.95 10.60 -9.65
N VAL A 66 -3.73 11.08 -9.35
CA VAL A 66 -3.50 12.46 -8.89
C VAL A 66 -3.89 13.46 -9.97
N TRP A 67 -3.53 13.23 -11.23
CA TRP A 67 -3.96 14.08 -12.33
C TRP A 67 -5.49 14.16 -12.46
N LEU A 68 -6.19 13.03 -12.31
CA LEU A 68 -7.65 12.98 -12.32
C LEU A 68 -8.28 13.71 -11.12
N GLU A 69 -7.63 13.74 -9.95
CA GLU A 69 -8.09 14.57 -8.83
C GLU A 69 -8.17 16.06 -9.19
N PHE A 70 -7.28 16.54 -10.07
CA PHE A 70 -7.22 17.94 -10.48
C PHE A 70 -8.03 18.21 -11.76
N TYR A 71 -8.04 17.30 -12.73
CA TYR A 71 -8.55 17.57 -14.07
C TYR A 71 -9.56 16.54 -14.60
N GLY A 72 -9.78 15.44 -13.88
CA GLY A 72 -10.77 14.42 -14.24
C GLY A 72 -12.20 14.90 -13.99
N ASN A 73 -13.19 14.25 -14.61
CA ASN A 73 -14.60 14.53 -14.37
C ASN A 73 -15.04 14.02 -12.99
N ALA A 74 -15.56 14.89 -12.13
CA ALA A 74 -15.99 14.55 -10.76
C ALA A 74 -16.97 13.38 -10.72
N ASP A 75 -17.90 13.36 -11.67
CA ASP A 75 -19.04 12.47 -11.69
C ASP A 75 -18.65 11.04 -12.08
N GLU A 76 -17.45 10.86 -12.66
CA GLU A 76 -16.90 9.54 -13.00
C GLU A 76 -16.18 8.88 -11.82
N LYS A 77 -15.90 9.63 -10.74
CA LYS A 77 -15.23 9.10 -9.57
C LYS A 77 -16.23 8.44 -8.63
N LEU A 78 -16.08 7.13 -8.43
CA LEU A 78 -16.84 6.42 -7.42
C LEU A 78 -16.45 6.87 -6.00
N GLY A 79 -17.43 6.89 -5.11
CA GLY A 79 -17.20 7.02 -3.68
C GLY A 79 -16.42 5.83 -3.11
N ALA A 80 -15.89 5.99 -1.89
CA ALA A 80 -15.26 4.89 -1.18
C ALA A 80 -16.26 3.75 -0.96
N GLY A 81 -15.86 2.52 -1.32
CA GLY A 81 -16.67 1.33 -1.02
C GLY A 81 -16.81 1.11 0.50
N PRO A 82 -17.69 0.19 0.94
CA PRO A 82 -17.95 -0.04 2.35
C PRO A 82 -16.69 -0.40 3.16
N ALA A 83 -15.85 -1.31 2.64
CA ALA A 83 -14.63 -1.74 3.35
C ALA A 83 -13.61 -0.59 3.52
N LEU A 84 -13.40 0.22 2.48
CA LEU A 84 -12.53 1.41 2.56
C LEU A 84 -13.11 2.46 3.51
N THR A 85 -14.42 2.70 3.44
CA THR A 85 -15.12 3.62 4.37
C THR A 85 -14.90 3.18 5.81
N GLN A 86 -15.00 1.88 6.07
CA GLN A 86 -14.77 1.33 7.40
C GLN A 86 -13.32 1.46 7.84
N LEU A 87 -12.37 1.20 6.95
CA LEU A 87 -10.94 1.39 7.23
C LEU A 87 -10.62 2.83 7.62
N LEU A 88 -11.20 3.80 6.91
CA LEU A 88 -11.04 5.23 7.20
C LEU A 88 -11.65 5.60 8.56
N ARG A 89 -12.81 5.03 8.91
CA ARG A 89 -13.46 5.26 10.21
C ARG A 89 -12.59 4.76 11.36
N ARG A 90 -12.13 3.51 11.30
CA ARG A 90 -11.23 2.92 12.30
C ARG A 90 -9.94 3.73 12.45
N GLY A 91 -9.42 4.28 11.35
CA GLY A 91 -8.25 5.17 11.37
C GLY A 91 -8.45 6.40 12.25
N ARG A 92 -9.60 7.08 12.14
CA ARG A 92 -9.95 8.25 12.97
C ARG A 92 -10.17 7.87 14.43
N GLU A 93 -10.87 6.76 14.68
CA GLU A 93 -11.08 6.26 16.05
C GLU A 93 -9.75 5.94 16.76
N LEU A 94 -8.78 5.40 16.03
CA LEU A 94 -7.43 5.16 16.54
C LEU A 94 -6.70 6.47 16.84
N GLU A 95 -6.75 7.43 15.92
CA GLU A 95 -6.18 8.76 16.10
C GLU A 95 -6.74 9.40 17.37
N ASP A 96 -8.06 9.54 17.47
CA ASP A 96 -8.76 10.11 18.63
C ASP A 96 -8.31 9.46 19.95
N ARG A 97 -8.24 8.12 19.97
CA ARG A 97 -7.81 7.36 21.16
C ARG A 97 -6.37 7.65 21.56
N LEU A 98 -5.46 7.77 20.59
CA LEU A 98 -4.03 7.99 20.85
C LEU A 98 -3.72 9.44 21.20
N VAL A 99 -4.46 10.41 20.65
CA VAL A 99 -4.21 11.84 20.87
C VAL A 99 -5.00 12.42 22.05
N ALA A 100 -6.14 11.83 22.44
CA ALA A 100 -6.95 12.32 23.55
C ALA A 100 -6.16 12.53 24.87
N PRO A 101 -5.24 11.62 25.28
CA PRO A 101 -4.44 11.82 26.49
C PRO A 101 -3.48 13.02 26.45
N LEU A 102 -3.16 13.55 25.25
CA LEU A 102 -2.26 14.69 25.11
C LEU A 102 -2.89 16.00 25.58
N GLY A 103 -4.23 16.12 25.54
CA GLY A 103 -4.95 17.31 25.98
C GLY A 103 -4.61 18.58 25.18
N TRP A 104 -4.19 18.42 23.92
CA TRP A 104 -3.83 19.54 23.05
C TRP A 104 -5.04 20.06 22.28
N ASP A 105 -5.12 21.38 22.12
CA ASP A 105 -6.22 22.06 21.43
C ASP A 105 -6.09 21.95 19.90
N GLU A 106 -7.15 22.35 19.18
CA GLU A 106 -7.22 22.45 17.73
C GLU A 106 -7.56 23.90 17.30
N PRO A 107 -7.05 24.39 16.16
CA PRO A 107 -7.45 25.69 15.65
C PRO A 107 -8.92 25.68 15.21
N THR A 108 -9.68 26.71 15.57
CA THR A 108 -11.08 26.88 15.15
C THR A 108 -11.18 27.75 13.91
N TYR A 109 -11.81 27.25 12.84
CA TYR A 109 -12.03 27.98 11.59
C TYR A 109 -13.20 27.37 10.80
N ALA A 110 -13.75 28.10 9.84
CA ALA A 110 -14.82 27.58 8.98
C ALA A 110 -14.29 26.49 8.02
N LYS A 111 -15.09 25.46 7.75
CA LYS A 111 -14.69 24.36 6.85
C LYS A 111 -14.29 24.89 5.47
N GLY A 112 -13.06 24.58 5.06
CA GLY A 112 -12.49 25.03 3.78
C GLY A 112 -11.84 26.42 3.81
N ALA A 113 -11.99 27.17 4.91
CA ALA A 113 -11.32 28.46 5.10
C ALA A 113 -9.87 28.26 5.61
N PHE A 114 -9.04 27.56 4.83
CA PHE A 114 -7.69 27.17 5.27
C PHE A 114 -6.76 28.36 5.56
N ALA A 115 -6.97 29.51 4.93
CA ALA A 115 -6.23 30.73 5.27
C ALA A 115 -6.55 31.22 6.70
N GLU A 116 -7.82 31.15 7.12
CA GLU A 116 -8.22 31.46 8.50
C GLU A 116 -7.66 30.42 9.48
N GLY A 117 -7.75 29.14 9.13
CA GLY A 117 -7.16 28.05 9.93
C GLY A 117 -5.66 28.21 10.11
N ALA A 118 -4.93 28.62 9.07
CA ALA A 118 -3.49 28.87 9.15
C ALA A 118 -3.15 30.10 10.00
N ALA A 119 -3.97 31.16 9.94
CA ALA A 119 -3.82 32.30 10.82
C ALA A 119 -4.07 31.94 12.29
N ALA A 120 -5.11 31.15 12.57
CA ALA A 120 -5.42 30.63 13.91
C ALA A 120 -4.28 29.74 14.43
N THR A 121 -3.78 28.83 13.58
CA THR A 121 -2.62 27.97 13.87
C THR A 121 -1.41 28.82 14.26
N ARG A 122 -1.05 29.80 13.43
CA ARG A 122 0.10 30.69 13.70
C ARG A 122 -0.05 31.43 15.03
N ALA A 123 -1.25 31.90 15.38
CA ALA A 123 -1.51 32.58 16.64
C ALA A 123 -1.28 31.65 17.85
N MET A 124 -1.71 30.39 17.76
CA MET A 124 -1.50 29.39 18.82
C MET A 124 -0.02 28.97 18.94
N LEU A 125 0.70 28.83 17.83
CA LEU A 125 2.15 28.56 17.88
C LEU A 125 2.92 29.73 18.49
N ALA A 126 2.55 30.97 18.16
CA ALA A 126 3.17 32.17 18.70
C ALA A 126 2.91 32.37 20.21
N SER A 127 1.80 31.86 20.76
CA SER A 127 1.56 31.87 22.21
C SER A 127 2.35 30.79 22.95
N GLY A 128 3.02 29.88 22.23
CA GLY A 128 3.93 28.89 22.79
C GLY A 128 3.22 27.72 23.47
N VAL A 129 2.03 27.33 23.01
CA VAL A 129 1.33 26.13 23.51
C VAL A 129 2.24 24.88 23.45
N PRO A 130 2.15 23.95 24.42
CA PRO A 130 3.04 22.77 24.45
C PRO A 130 2.88 21.86 23.23
N GLY A 131 1.67 21.80 22.67
CA GLY A 131 1.38 21.14 21.40
C GLY A 131 0.02 21.56 20.85
N LEU A 132 -0.23 21.18 19.61
CA LEU A 132 -1.43 21.54 18.85
C LEU A 132 -1.84 20.35 18.00
N ARG A 133 -3.14 20.03 17.95
CA ARG A 133 -3.70 19.00 17.07
C ARG A 133 -4.28 19.62 15.82
N GLN A 134 -4.33 18.85 14.73
CA GLN A 134 -5.01 19.21 13.48
C GLN A 134 -4.65 20.64 13.00
N ALA A 135 -3.35 20.97 13.10
CA ALA A 135 -2.85 22.29 12.75
C ALA A 135 -3.03 22.54 11.25
N VAL A 136 -3.25 23.78 10.83
CA VAL A 136 -3.38 24.13 9.41
C VAL A 136 -2.10 24.82 8.95
N LEU A 137 -1.34 24.15 8.10
CA LEU A 137 -0.14 24.66 7.46
C LEU A 137 -0.47 24.97 6.00
N TYR A 138 -0.57 26.25 5.64
CA TYR A 138 -1.07 26.65 4.33
C TYR A 138 -0.18 27.73 3.69
N GLU A 139 0.39 27.41 2.54
CA GLU A 139 1.11 28.34 1.65
C GLU A 139 0.63 28.03 0.22
N HIS A 140 -0.33 28.80 -0.28
CA HIS A 140 -1.03 28.48 -1.53
C HIS A 140 -0.05 28.13 -2.68
N PRO A 141 -0.26 27.02 -3.41
CA PRO A 141 -1.37 26.06 -3.32
C PRO A 141 -1.13 24.90 -2.36
N TRP A 142 -0.08 24.91 -1.54
CA TRP A 142 0.29 23.81 -0.66
C TRP A 142 -0.49 23.84 0.64
N LEU A 143 -1.10 22.71 1.00
CA LEU A 143 -1.90 22.54 2.21
C LEU A 143 -1.46 21.30 2.98
N GLY A 144 -1.11 21.48 4.24
CA GLY A 144 -0.84 20.43 5.20
C GLY A 144 -1.72 20.53 6.43
N ILE A 145 -2.24 19.39 6.88
CA ILE A 145 -2.97 19.27 8.13
C ILE A 145 -2.34 18.11 8.89
N PRO A 146 -1.20 18.34 9.58
CA PRO A 146 -0.61 17.32 10.45
C PRO A 146 -1.53 17.04 11.63
N ASP A 147 -1.56 15.78 12.08
CA ASP A 147 -2.34 15.42 13.26
C ASP A 147 -1.81 16.13 14.51
N LEU A 148 -0.49 16.35 14.58
CA LEU A 148 0.19 16.89 15.75
C LEU A 148 1.31 17.90 15.39
N LEU A 149 1.43 18.95 16.18
CA LEU A 149 2.63 19.78 16.31
C LEU A 149 3.06 19.80 17.76
N ARG A 150 4.35 19.52 18.03
CA ARG A 150 4.90 19.50 19.40
C ARG A 150 6.00 20.53 19.57
N ARG A 151 5.92 21.33 20.64
CA ARG A 151 6.93 22.33 20.99
C ARG A 151 8.20 21.65 21.49
N VAL A 152 9.35 22.10 20.99
CA VAL A 152 10.67 21.65 21.42
C VAL A 152 11.62 22.85 21.59
N PRO A 153 12.68 22.73 22.41
CA PRO A 153 13.67 23.79 22.55
C PRO A 153 14.41 24.12 21.25
N GLY A 154 14.79 25.38 21.06
CA GLY A 154 15.64 25.84 19.96
C GLY A 154 15.09 27.09 19.28
N SER A 155 15.98 28.01 18.92
CA SER A 155 15.60 29.33 18.41
C SER A 155 14.83 29.28 17.08
N SER A 156 13.75 30.06 16.99
CA SER A 156 12.91 30.24 15.79
C SER A 156 12.26 31.63 15.77
N ALA A 157 11.40 31.89 14.79
CA ALA A 157 10.57 33.10 14.74
C ALA A 157 9.62 33.26 15.95
N PHE A 158 9.43 32.21 16.75
CA PHE A 158 8.61 32.23 17.98
C PHE A 158 9.41 32.45 19.28
N GLY A 159 10.74 32.63 19.20
CA GLY A 159 11.63 32.79 20.35
C GLY A 159 12.53 31.58 20.57
N ASP A 160 12.69 31.14 21.81
CA ASP A 160 13.64 30.08 22.20
C ASP A 160 13.13 28.64 22.02
N PHE A 161 12.03 28.48 21.30
CA PHE A 161 11.42 27.19 20.97
C PHE A 161 10.97 27.16 19.51
N HIS A 162 10.74 25.97 19.00
CA HIS A 162 10.13 25.72 17.70
C HIS A 162 9.20 24.51 17.79
N TYR A 163 8.48 24.20 16.72
CA TYR A 163 7.62 23.02 16.65
C TYR A 163 8.20 21.98 15.70
N VAL A 164 7.93 20.71 16.01
CA VAL A 164 8.17 19.55 15.15
C VAL A 164 6.84 18.88 14.80
N VAL A 165 6.76 18.31 13.60
CA VAL A 165 5.55 17.65 13.09
C VAL A 165 5.44 16.24 13.64
N GLY A 166 4.23 15.87 14.04
CA GLY A 166 3.82 14.50 14.37
C GLY A 166 2.60 14.07 13.56
N ASP A 167 2.50 12.77 13.30
CA ASP A 167 1.35 12.17 12.61
C ASP A 167 1.01 10.80 13.23
N VAL A 168 -0.27 10.45 13.30
CA VAL A 168 -0.73 9.19 13.90
C VAL A 168 -0.99 8.17 12.80
N LYS A 169 -0.41 6.97 12.94
CA LYS A 169 -0.49 5.93 11.91
C LYS A 169 -1.00 4.61 12.48
N SER A 170 -1.90 3.98 11.73
CA SER A 170 -2.41 2.63 12.03
C SER A 170 -1.41 1.50 11.78
N SER A 171 -0.24 1.80 11.19
CA SER A 171 0.84 0.84 11.01
C SER A 171 1.61 0.59 12.31
N ARG A 172 2.23 -0.59 12.40
CA ARG A 172 3.16 -0.96 13.49
C ARG A 172 4.61 -0.58 13.23
N LYS A 173 4.91 -0.17 12.00
CA LYS A 173 6.24 0.29 11.60
C LYS A 173 6.06 1.56 10.77
N PRO A 174 7.04 2.48 10.81
CA PRO A 174 7.09 3.59 9.88
C PRO A 174 7.15 3.07 8.45
N ARG A 175 6.53 3.81 7.53
CA ARG A 175 6.63 3.55 6.09
C ARG A 175 7.14 4.80 5.37
N ALA A 176 7.74 4.60 4.20
CA ALA A 176 8.30 5.68 3.40
C ALA A 176 7.27 6.75 3.02
N ASP A 177 6.04 6.36 2.68
CA ASP A 177 4.93 7.28 2.38
C ASP A 177 4.59 8.20 3.57
N GLN A 178 4.64 7.66 4.78
CA GLN A 178 4.34 8.38 6.02
C GLN A 178 5.48 9.34 6.38
N ALA A 179 6.72 8.91 6.18
CA ALA A 179 7.91 9.73 6.39
C ALA A 179 7.92 10.92 5.43
N LEU A 180 7.53 10.71 4.16
CA LEU A 180 7.40 11.76 3.15
C LEU A 180 6.31 12.78 3.52
N GLN A 181 5.17 12.33 4.06
CA GLN A 181 4.12 13.21 4.58
C GLN A 181 4.64 14.11 5.71
N VAL A 182 5.38 13.54 6.68
CA VAL A 182 5.98 14.30 7.78
C VAL A 182 7.00 15.33 7.27
N ALA A 183 7.81 14.97 6.27
CA ALA A 183 8.75 15.91 5.64
C ALA A 183 8.03 17.07 4.94
N PHE A 184 6.98 16.77 4.15
CA PHE A 184 6.17 17.79 3.49
C PHE A 184 5.57 18.80 4.48
N TYR A 185 4.96 18.30 5.56
CA TYR A 185 4.42 19.15 6.62
C TYR A 185 5.52 19.93 7.35
N SER A 186 6.68 19.33 7.58
CA SER A 186 7.81 20.00 8.24
C SER A 186 8.35 21.15 7.39
N ARG A 187 8.32 21.01 6.07
CA ARG A 187 8.67 22.08 5.13
C ARG A 187 7.66 23.22 5.16
N LEU A 188 6.36 22.93 5.18
CA LEU A 188 5.33 23.97 5.38
C LEU A 188 5.49 24.68 6.72
N LEU A 189 5.74 23.93 7.80
CA LEU A 189 5.95 24.49 9.13
C LEU A 189 7.18 25.40 9.17
N ALA A 190 8.25 25.04 8.45
CA ALA A 190 9.48 25.82 8.39
C ALA A 190 9.24 27.28 7.99
N ARG A 191 8.24 27.52 7.13
CA ARG A 191 7.85 28.85 6.65
C ARG A 191 7.20 29.72 7.72
N LEU A 192 6.49 29.10 8.67
CA LEU A 192 5.82 29.80 9.77
C LEU A 192 6.81 30.22 10.85
N GLN A 193 7.82 29.38 11.11
CA GLN A 193 8.76 29.55 12.23
C GLN A 193 10.17 29.97 11.81
N ASP A 194 10.41 30.24 10.53
CA ASP A 194 11.71 30.56 9.92
C ASP A 194 12.83 29.56 10.29
N ARG A 195 12.44 28.30 10.47
CA ARG A 195 13.32 27.21 10.87
C ARG A 195 12.74 25.88 10.43
N ARG A 196 13.48 25.14 9.61
CA ARG A 196 13.16 23.74 9.32
C ARG A 196 13.45 22.87 10.56
N PRO A 197 12.50 22.03 10.99
CA PRO A 197 12.76 20.98 11.96
C PRO A 197 13.86 20.02 11.50
N ASP A 198 14.67 19.50 12.42
CA ASP A 198 15.66 18.46 12.11
C ASP A 198 15.01 17.06 11.98
N HIS A 199 13.85 16.90 12.61
CA HIS A 199 13.06 15.68 12.62
C HIS A 199 11.57 15.98 12.75
N GLY A 200 10.75 15.00 12.37
CA GLY A 200 9.41 14.84 12.89
C GLY A 200 9.27 13.52 13.65
N PHE A 201 8.04 13.13 13.92
CA PHE A 201 7.74 11.87 14.59
C PHE A 201 6.45 11.23 14.07
N LEU A 202 6.32 9.93 14.29
CA LEU A 202 5.08 9.18 14.06
C LEU A 202 4.64 8.57 15.39
N ILE A 203 3.36 8.68 15.73
CA ILE A 203 2.76 7.85 16.77
C ILE A 203 2.14 6.64 16.08
N LEU A 204 2.71 5.47 16.33
CA LEU A 204 2.26 4.22 15.74
C LEU A 204 1.08 3.64 16.50
N ARG A 205 0.52 2.57 15.94
CA ARG A 205 -0.72 1.97 16.42
C ARG A 205 -0.68 1.45 17.85
N ASP A 206 0.48 1.05 18.34
CA ASP A 206 0.73 0.62 19.71
C ASP A 206 1.00 1.78 20.69
N GLY A 207 0.99 3.02 20.18
CA GLY A 207 1.32 4.23 20.94
C GLY A 207 2.81 4.55 20.97
N ASN A 208 3.67 3.71 20.39
CA ASN A 208 5.10 4.00 20.33
C ASN A 208 5.36 5.17 19.39
N GLU A 209 6.28 6.03 19.82
CA GLU A 209 6.74 7.15 19.02
C GLU A 209 8.00 6.78 18.25
N GLU A 210 7.97 6.95 16.93
CA GLU A 210 9.11 6.75 16.05
C GLU A 210 9.60 8.10 15.52
N ARG A 211 10.89 8.37 15.71
CA ARG A 211 11.54 9.58 15.20
C ARG A 211 11.84 9.45 13.71
N ILE A 212 11.53 10.49 12.95
CA ILE A 212 11.79 10.55 11.50
C ILE A 212 12.80 11.67 11.23
N ASP A 213 14.04 11.31 10.92
CA ASP A 213 15.08 12.27 10.51
C ASP A 213 14.83 12.74 9.07
N LEU A 214 14.82 14.06 8.87
CA LEU A 214 14.28 14.64 7.62
C LEU A 214 15.31 14.79 6.50
N ASP A 215 16.61 14.74 6.80
CA ASP A 215 17.68 15.12 5.86
C ASP A 215 17.68 14.27 4.58
N ALA A 216 17.54 12.96 4.71
CA ALA A 216 17.49 12.07 3.54
C ALA A 216 16.15 12.12 2.82
N ILE A 217 15.06 12.40 3.55
CA ILE A 217 13.70 12.41 3.00
C ILE A 217 13.46 13.68 2.20
N ASP A 218 14.04 14.81 2.61
CA ASP A 218 13.91 16.07 1.89
C ASP A 218 14.43 15.99 0.45
N ILE A 219 15.48 15.21 0.21
CA ILE A 219 16.01 14.99 -1.16
C ILE A 219 14.95 14.30 -2.02
N VAL A 220 14.31 13.27 -1.48
CA VAL A 220 13.23 12.55 -2.17
C VAL A 220 12.00 13.45 -2.33
N LEU A 221 11.70 14.27 -1.33
CA LEU A 221 10.60 15.23 -1.39
C LEU A 221 10.81 16.27 -2.49
N ASP A 222 12.03 16.78 -2.68
CA ASP A 222 12.37 17.71 -3.76
C ASP A 222 12.02 17.10 -5.12
N GLU A 223 12.54 15.90 -5.40
CA GLU A 223 12.29 15.18 -6.65
C GLU A 223 10.78 14.95 -6.89
N VAL A 224 10.06 14.48 -5.86
CA VAL A 224 8.61 14.23 -5.98
C VAL A 224 7.82 15.51 -6.21
N LEU A 225 8.17 16.61 -5.53
CA LEU A 225 7.48 17.89 -5.71
C LEU A 225 7.72 18.46 -7.11
N GLU A 226 8.94 18.37 -7.64
CA GLU A 226 9.27 18.81 -8.99
C GLU A 226 8.46 18.04 -10.04
N GLU A 227 8.46 16.71 -9.99
CA GLU A 227 7.72 15.86 -10.93
C GLU A 227 6.20 16.06 -10.81
N LEU A 228 5.68 16.20 -9.58
CA LEU A 228 4.27 16.47 -9.34
C LEU A 228 3.85 17.81 -9.94
N VAL A 229 4.67 18.85 -9.76
CA VAL A 229 4.39 20.17 -10.35
C VAL A 229 4.44 20.11 -11.86
N GLU A 230 5.39 19.39 -12.45
CA GLU A 230 5.43 19.19 -13.90
C GLU A 230 4.16 18.51 -14.41
N LEU A 231 3.74 17.42 -13.76
CA LEU A 231 2.50 16.71 -14.07
C LEU A 231 1.29 17.66 -14.05
N LEU A 232 1.13 18.43 -12.96
CA LEU A 232 -0.03 19.29 -12.77
C LEU A 232 0.00 20.50 -13.71
N SER A 233 1.17 21.02 -14.06
CA SER A 233 1.32 22.19 -14.95
C SER A 233 1.04 21.86 -16.44
N ARG A 234 1.21 20.60 -16.85
CA ARG A 234 0.87 20.12 -18.20
C ARG A 234 -0.62 20.29 -18.52
N GLY A 235 -1.50 20.17 -17.51
CA GLY A 235 -2.95 20.35 -17.67
C GLY A 235 -3.62 19.32 -18.59
N PRO A 236 -4.92 19.49 -18.86
CA PRO A 236 -5.69 18.56 -19.70
C PRO A 236 -5.50 18.72 -21.19
N GLU A 237 -4.89 19.79 -21.67
CA GLU A 237 -4.72 20.00 -23.11
C GLU A 237 -3.40 19.44 -23.65
N SER A 238 -2.47 19.06 -22.77
CA SER A 238 -1.18 18.48 -23.16
C SER A 238 -1.35 17.23 -24.03
N GLU A 239 -0.48 17.08 -25.03
CA GLU A 239 -0.34 15.84 -25.81
C GLU A 239 0.33 14.72 -25.00
N ARG A 240 1.06 15.08 -23.94
CA ARG A 240 1.71 14.17 -22.98
C ARG A 240 0.90 14.10 -21.68
N ARG A 241 -0.37 13.70 -21.77
CA ARG A 241 -1.21 13.48 -20.58
C ARG A 241 -0.69 12.29 -19.79
N SER A 242 -0.95 12.27 -18.49
CA SER A 242 -0.78 11.03 -17.73
C SER A 242 -1.71 9.97 -18.29
N THR A 243 -1.23 8.75 -18.34
CA THR A 243 -2.00 7.59 -18.77
C THR A 243 -2.27 6.70 -17.58
N PRO A 244 -3.39 5.95 -17.54
CA PRO A 244 -3.60 4.94 -16.52
C PRO A 244 -2.39 4.03 -16.34
N HIS A 245 -2.21 3.52 -15.12
CA HIS A 245 -1.29 2.42 -14.90
C HIS A 245 -2.00 1.39 -14.05
N HIS A 246 -2.25 0.22 -14.64
CA HIS A 246 -2.95 -0.83 -13.92
C HIS A 246 -2.07 -1.42 -12.82
N THR A 247 -2.45 -1.18 -11.57
CA THR A 247 -1.78 -1.65 -10.35
C THR A 247 -2.76 -2.35 -9.42
N THR A 248 -2.26 -2.98 -8.35
CA THR A 248 -3.10 -3.58 -7.31
C THR A 248 -3.99 -2.55 -6.59
N MET A 249 -3.57 -1.28 -6.53
CA MET A 249 -4.34 -0.19 -5.92
C MET A 249 -5.58 0.20 -6.73
N CYS A 250 -5.68 -0.21 -8.01
CA CYS A 250 -6.86 0.05 -8.81
C CYS A 250 -8.14 -0.53 -8.18
N ARG A 251 -8.04 -1.60 -7.36
CA ARG A 251 -9.19 -2.26 -6.72
C ARG A 251 -10.04 -1.28 -5.90
N ASP A 252 -9.40 -0.43 -5.10
CA ASP A 252 -10.05 0.53 -4.20
C ASP A 252 -10.02 1.97 -4.76
N CYS A 253 -9.57 2.13 -6.01
CA CYS A 253 -9.48 3.44 -6.65
C CYS A 253 -10.84 3.86 -7.21
N GLY A 254 -11.38 4.98 -6.72
CA GLY A 254 -12.63 5.56 -7.23
C GLY A 254 -12.61 5.92 -8.71
N TRP A 255 -11.42 6.15 -9.29
CA TRP A 255 -11.25 6.46 -10.71
C TRP A 255 -11.18 5.23 -11.62
N ARG A 256 -11.17 4.01 -11.06
CA ARG A 256 -11.04 2.78 -11.87
C ARG A 256 -12.01 2.73 -13.05
N PRO A 257 -13.32 3.05 -12.94
CA PRO A 257 -14.23 2.96 -14.07
C PRO A 257 -13.84 3.87 -15.24
N SER A 258 -13.47 5.12 -14.95
CA SER A 258 -13.00 6.10 -15.94
C SER A 258 -11.74 5.58 -16.63
N CYS A 259 -10.76 5.16 -15.85
CA CYS A 259 -9.51 4.64 -16.38
C CYS A 259 -9.72 3.38 -17.24
N SER A 260 -10.65 2.49 -16.85
CA SER A 260 -10.90 1.20 -17.53
C SER A 260 -11.89 1.29 -18.69
N ALA A 261 -12.44 2.47 -19.00
CA ALA A 261 -13.41 2.66 -20.06
C ALA A 261 -12.86 2.31 -21.45
N LYS A 262 -11.54 2.50 -21.65
CA LYS A 262 -10.80 2.08 -22.83
C LYS A 262 -9.61 1.23 -22.40
N LEU A 263 -9.64 -0.06 -22.74
CA LEU A 263 -8.53 -0.97 -22.47
C LEU A 263 -7.50 -0.89 -23.61
N ASP A 264 -6.25 -0.64 -23.24
CA ASP A 264 -5.11 -0.46 -24.14
C ASP A 264 -3.82 -1.01 -23.49
N VAL A 265 -2.64 -0.71 -24.03
CA VAL A 265 -1.34 -1.16 -23.49
C VAL A 265 -1.16 -0.82 -22.01
N HIS A 266 -1.80 0.25 -21.50
CA HIS A 266 -1.70 0.71 -20.12
C HIS A 266 -2.45 -0.17 -19.12
N TRP A 267 -3.32 -1.05 -19.62
CA TRP A 267 -4.10 -2.00 -18.82
C TRP A 267 -3.50 -3.40 -18.75
N VAL A 268 -2.56 -3.71 -19.65
CA VAL A 268 -1.96 -5.05 -19.75
C VAL A 268 -1.27 -5.45 -18.43
N PRO A 269 -1.67 -6.55 -17.76
CA PRO A 269 -1.12 -6.89 -16.45
C PRO A 269 0.34 -7.34 -16.53
N GLY A 270 1.11 -7.06 -15.47
CA GLY A 270 2.48 -7.54 -15.33
C GLY A 270 3.52 -6.85 -16.22
N LEU A 271 3.22 -5.65 -16.74
CA LEU A 271 4.17 -4.78 -17.41
C LEU A 271 4.49 -3.56 -16.52
N THR A 272 5.78 -3.20 -16.43
CA THR A 272 6.22 -1.97 -15.79
C THR A 272 5.81 -0.74 -16.62
N ARG A 273 5.87 0.45 -16.02
CA ARG A 273 5.62 1.72 -16.72
C ARG A 273 6.51 1.87 -17.95
N SER A 274 7.83 1.74 -17.76
CA SER A 274 8.83 1.86 -18.82
C SER A 274 8.57 0.89 -19.98
N VAL A 275 8.16 -0.34 -19.69
CA VAL A 275 7.82 -1.31 -20.74
C VAL A 275 6.61 -0.85 -21.56
N ARG A 276 5.58 -0.28 -20.93
CA ARG A 276 4.38 0.20 -21.63
C ARG A 276 4.67 1.40 -22.53
N GLU A 277 5.44 2.36 -22.03
CA GLU A 277 5.86 3.55 -22.80
C GLU A 277 6.64 3.13 -24.05
N VAL A 278 7.62 2.23 -23.87
CA VAL A 278 8.43 1.68 -24.97
C VAL A 278 7.60 0.91 -26.00
N LEU A 279 6.53 0.23 -25.58
CA LEU A 279 5.57 -0.43 -26.48
C LEU A 279 4.73 0.60 -27.24
N ALA A 280 4.15 1.59 -26.54
CA ALA A 280 3.32 2.63 -27.13
C ALA A 280 4.10 3.45 -28.18
N GLU A 281 5.33 3.87 -27.87
CA GLU A 281 6.23 4.60 -28.80
C GLU A 281 6.56 3.80 -30.06
N ARG A 282 6.43 2.48 -30.02
CA ARG A 282 6.64 1.58 -31.17
C ARG A 282 5.36 1.25 -31.93
N GLY A 283 4.26 1.93 -31.64
CA GLY A 283 2.96 1.72 -32.27
C GLY A 283 2.19 0.51 -31.71
N PHE A 284 2.55 0.02 -30.53
CA PHE A 284 1.84 -1.04 -29.81
C PHE A 284 1.03 -0.49 -28.63
N ASP A 285 0.25 0.55 -28.90
CA ASP A 285 -0.62 1.20 -27.93
C ASP A 285 -1.97 0.47 -27.75
N SER A 286 -2.45 -0.24 -28.77
CA SER A 286 -3.72 -0.98 -28.72
C SER A 286 -3.56 -2.45 -28.34
N LEU A 287 -4.61 -3.02 -27.71
CA LEU A 287 -4.65 -4.46 -27.42
C LEU A 287 -4.65 -5.32 -28.69
N GLU A 288 -5.19 -4.81 -29.80
CA GLU A 288 -5.19 -5.51 -31.08
C GLU A 288 -3.78 -5.65 -31.64
N ALA A 289 -3.04 -4.55 -31.71
CA ALA A 289 -1.64 -4.54 -32.16
C ALA A 289 -0.79 -5.48 -31.29
N LEU A 290 -0.96 -5.41 -29.97
CA LEU A 290 -0.24 -6.29 -29.04
C LEU A 290 -0.62 -7.76 -29.18
N SER A 291 -1.89 -8.08 -29.43
CA SER A 291 -2.34 -9.48 -29.59
C SER A 291 -1.72 -10.14 -30.82
N LEU A 292 -1.41 -9.37 -31.86
CA LEU A 292 -0.86 -9.85 -33.12
C LEU A 292 0.67 -9.77 -33.21
N VAL A 293 1.33 -9.19 -32.20
CA VAL A 293 2.79 -9.02 -32.22
C VAL A 293 3.52 -10.36 -32.34
N GLU A 294 4.68 -10.33 -32.99
CA GLU A 294 5.65 -11.42 -33.06
C GLU A 294 6.81 -11.17 -32.10
N PRO A 295 6.81 -11.71 -30.87
CA PRO A 295 7.76 -11.31 -29.83
C PRO A 295 9.23 -11.49 -30.22
N ARG A 296 9.55 -12.60 -30.90
CA ARG A 296 10.91 -12.88 -31.40
C ARG A 296 11.42 -11.83 -32.40
N LYS A 297 10.53 -11.29 -33.24
CA LYS A 297 10.89 -10.30 -34.25
C LYS A 297 11.31 -8.99 -33.58
N TYR A 298 10.53 -8.52 -32.62
CA TYR A 298 10.78 -7.24 -31.95
C TYR A 298 11.84 -7.33 -30.86
N ALA A 299 12.04 -8.49 -30.23
CA ALA A 299 13.14 -8.71 -29.29
C ALA A 299 14.52 -8.56 -29.95
N LYS A 300 14.66 -8.93 -31.23
CA LYS A 300 15.92 -8.78 -31.98
C LYS A 300 16.37 -7.32 -32.15
N ALA A 301 15.45 -6.36 -32.03
CA ALA A 301 15.78 -4.93 -32.06
C ALA A 301 16.44 -4.44 -30.76
N GLY A 302 16.56 -5.28 -29.73
CA GLY A 302 17.39 -5.05 -28.55
C GLY A 302 16.81 -4.14 -27.46
N VAL A 303 15.59 -3.62 -27.62
CA VAL A 303 15.04 -2.62 -26.67
C VAL A 303 14.34 -3.26 -25.48
N LEU A 304 13.57 -4.33 -25.72
CA LEU A 304 12.90 -5.11 -24.68
C LEU A 304 13.21 -6.59 -24.89
N PRO A 305 13.35 -7.37 -23.80
CA PRO A 305 13.54 -8.81 -23.91
C PRO A 305 12.29 -9.48 -24.49
N GLU A 306 12.47 -10.65 -25.12
CA GLU A 306 11.34 -11.43 -25.69
C GLU A 306 10.25 -11.69 -24.65
N ALA A 307 10.63 -11.94 -23.39
CA ALA A 307 9.69 -12.18 -22.30
C ALA A 307 8.69 -11.02 -22.09
N SER A 308 9.13 -9.76 -22.22
CA SER A 308 8.26 -8.59 -22.08
C SER A 308 7.25 -8.52 -23.23
N TRP A 309 7.69 -8.78 -24.47
CA TRP A 309 6.80 -8.84 -25.63
C TRP A 309 5.80 -10.00 -25.54
N GLN A 310 6.23 -11.17 -25.07
CA GLN A 310 5.35 -12.32 -24.83
C GLN A 310 4.31 -12.00 -23.77
N ARG A 311 4.73 -11.40 -22.64
CA ARG A 311 3.82 -10.97 -21.58
C ARG A 311 2.80 -9.96 -22.07
N ALA A 312 3.24 -8.99 -22.88
CA ALA A 312 2.36 -7.97 -23.45
C ALA A 312 1.31 -8.57 -24.38
N LYS A 313 1.73 -9.50 -25.27
CA LYS A 313 0.83 -10.26 -26.15
C LYS A 313 -0.22 -11.05 -25.38
N GLN A 314 0.23 -11.84 -24.40
CA GLN A 314 -0.67 -12.71 -23.64
C GLN A 314 -1.65 -11.91 -22.77
N GLY A 315 -1.19 -10.83 -22.13
CA GLY A 315 -2.07 -9.97 -21.35
C GLY A 315 -3.06 -9.19 -22.21
N ALA A 316 -2.67 -8.77 -23.42
CA ALA A 316 -3.61 -8.19 -24.38
C ALA A 316 -4.66 -9.22 -24.83
N HIS A 317 -4.27 -10.48 -25.04
CA HIS A 317 -5.21 -11.55 -25.35
C HIS A 317 -6.20 -11.80 -24.20
N ALA A 318 -5.72 -11.86 -22.96
CA ALA A 318 -6.56 -12.03 -21.77
C ALA A 318 -7.59 -10.90 -21.64
N LEU A 319 -7.16 -9.64 -21.76
CA LEU A 319 -8.05 -8.48 -21.70
C LEU A 319 -9.11 -8.49 -22.80
N ARG A 320 -8.74 -8.88 -24.03
CA ARG A 320 -9.68 -8.92 -25.16
C ARG A 320 -10.68 -10.07 -25.07
N SER A 321 -10.26 -11.23 -24.61
CA SER A 321 -11.14 -12.39 -24.46
C SER A 321 -12.00 -12.32 -23.20
N GLY A 322 -11.58 -11.52 -22.20
CA GLY A 322 -12.17 -11.54 -20.87
C GLY A 322 -11.92 -12.87 -20.14
N ALA A 323 -10.93 -13.66 -20.57
CA ALA A 323 -10.64 -15.00 -20.08
C ALA A 323 -9.15 -15.16 -19.74
N PRO A 324 -8.81 -16.03 -18.77
CA PRO A 324 -7.43 -16.29 -18.43
C PRO A 324 -6.66 -16.95 -19.58
N VAL A 325 -5.40 -16.58 -19.75
CA VAL A 325 -4.50 -17.11 -20.77
C VAL A 325 -3.43 -17.97 -20.10
N PHE A 326 -3.33 -19.23 -20.51
CA PHE A 326 -2.26 -20.12 -20.07
C PHE A 326 -0.91 -19.64 -20.63
N VAL A 327 0.06 -19.41 -19.75
CA VAL A 327 1.37 -18.83 -20.08
C VAL A 327 2.44 -19.90 -20.15
N ARG A 328 2.51 -20.74 -19.12
CA ARG A 328 3.54 -21.76 -18.96
C ARG A 328 3.09 -22.79 -17.94
N LYS A 329 3.69 -23.98 -18.01
CA LYS A 329 3.57 -24.98 -16.96
C LYS A 329 4.10 -24.46 -15.62
N PRO A 330 3.48 -24.85 -14.50
CA PRO A 330 4.00 -24.55 -13.17
C PRO A 330 5.42 -25.12 -13.00
N ARG A 331 6.30 -24.41 -12.30
CA ARG A 331 7.69 -24.84 -12.05
C ARG A 331 7.86 -25.27 -10.60
N GLY A 332 8.61 -26.34 -10.38
CA GLY A 332 8.94 -26.81 -9.02
C GLY A 332 7.74 -27.34 -8.26
N VAL A 333 6.70 -27.76 -8.97
CA VAL A 333 5.47 -28.29 -8.40
C VAL A 333 5.46 -29.79 -8.57
N GLU A 334 5.93 -30.50 -7.55
CA GLU A 334 5.69 -31.93 -7.39
C GLU A 334 4.72 -32.10 -6.21
N PHE A 335 3.42 -31.95 -6.47
CA PHE A 335 2.37 -32.29 -5.48
C PHE A 335 2.18 -33.81 -5.39
N GLN A 336 3.27 -34.59 -5.35
CA GLN A 336 3.23 -36.05 -5.25
C GLN A 336 2.76 -36.55 -3.86
N GLN A 337 2.52 -35.63 -2.93
CA GLN A 337 2.04 -35.90 -1.58
C GLN A 337 0.73 -35.15 -1.31
N ALA A 338 -0.04 -35.66 -0.34
CA ALA A 338 -1.25 -34.99 0.14
C ALA A 338 -0.97 -33.53 0.49
N CYS A 339 -1.74 -32.61 -0.08
CA CYS A 339 -1.67 -31.19 0.24
C CYS A 339 -2.71 -30.86 1.30
N LEU A 340 -2.36 -29.93 2.21
CA LEU A 340 -3.27 -29.38 3.20
C LEU A 340 -3.61 -27.93 2.82
N PRO A 341 -4.78 -27.65 2.23
CA PRO A 341 -5.26 -26.29 2.04
C PRO A 341 -5.42 -25.57 3.38
N VAL A 342 -4.85 -24.37 3.47
CA VAL A 342 -4.90 -23.50 4.65
C VAL A 342 -5.28 -22.08 4.21
N VAL A 343 -6.22 -21.48 4.94
CA VAL A 343 -6.61 -20.08 4.80
C VAL A 343 -6.39 -19.38 6.13
N VAL A 344 -5.70 -18.24 6.08
CA VAL A 344 -5.47 -17.37 7.23
C VAL A 344 -6.14 -16.04 6.93
N LEU A 345 -7.18 -15.70 7.70
CA LEU A 345 -7.86 -14.42 7.56
C LEU A 345 -7.12 -13.37 8.38
N HIS A 346 -6.93 -12.19 7.79
CA HIS A 346 -6.17 -11.11 8.38
C HIS A 346 -7.04 -9.88 8.60
N ASP A 347 -6.98 -9.34 9.81
CA ASP A 347 -7.38 -7.95 10.02
C ASP A 347 -6.18 -7.07 9.73
N GLY A 348 -6.09 -6.54 8.52
CA GLY A 348 -5.02 -5.61 8.13
C GLY A 348 -5.00 -4.35 8.99
N PHE A 349 -6.17 -3.92 9.50
CA PHE A 349 -6.24 -2.78 10.38
C PHE A 349 -5.78 -3.12 11.78
N GLU A 350 -6.19 -4.24 12.42
CA GLU A 350 -5.65 -4.70 13.73
C GLU A 350 -4.23 -5.30 13.67
N ALA A 351 -3.74 -5.57 12.46
CA ALA A 351 -2.55 -6.37 12.19
C ALA A 351 -2.58 -7.70 12.98
N ARG A 352 -3.75 -8.33 12.99
CA ARG A 352 -4.09 -9.49 13.82
C ARG A 352 -4.68 -10.61 12.96
N VAL A 353 -4.71 -11.83 13.49
CA VAL A 353 -5.25 -13.02 12.80
C VAL A 353 -6.52 -13.50 13.51
N PRO A 354 -7.72 -13.08 13.08
CA PRO A 354 -8.96 -13.48 13.74
C PRO A 354 -9.35 -14.96 13.52
N LEU A 355 -8.93 -15.58 12.41
CA LEU A 355 -9.36 -16.93 12.06
C LEU A 355 -8.34 -17.62 11.16
N VAL A 356 -8.04 -18.87 11.50
CA VAL A 356 -7.30 -19.81 10.67
C VAL A 356 -8.21 -20.98 10.34
N ALA A 357 -8.27 -21.38 9.07
CA ALA A 357 -9.05 -22.53 8.62
C ALA A 357 -8.18 -23.46 7.78
N TRP A 358 -8.44 -24.75 7.88
CA TRP A 358 -7.77 -25.76 7.06
C TRP A 358 -8.72 -26.91 6.73
N LEU A 359 -8.42 -27.62 5.65
CA LEU A 359 -9.15 -28.83 5.27
C LEU A 359 -8.44 -30.06 5.87
N PHE A 360 -9.16 -30.94 6.57
CA PHE A 360 -8.61 -32.18 7.12
C PHE A 360 -9.67 -33.29 7.02
N ASP A 361 -9.35 -34.41 6.37
CA ASP A 361 -10.26 -35.52 6.08
C ASP A 361 -11.62 -35.03 5.52
N ASP A 362 -11.59 -34.29 4.41
CA ASP A 362 -12.74 -33.67 3.72
C ASP A 362 -13.61 -32.74 4.59
N SER A 363 -13.14 -32.40 5.79
CA SER A 363 -13.84 -31.57 6.76
C SER A 363 -13.09 -30.27 6.99
N VAL A 364 -13.79 -29.14 6.93
CA VAL A 364 -13.20 -27.84 7.26
C VAL A 364 -13.10 -27.70 8.77
N ARG A 365 -11.88 -27.40 9.25
CA ARG A 365 -11.58 -27.07 10.64
C ARG A 365 -11.25 -25.59 10.77
N PHE A 366 -11.47 -25.05 11.96
CA PHE A 366 -11.26 -23.65 12.28
C PHE A 366 -10.56 -23.55 13.63
N ALA A 367 -9.62 -22.62 13.74
CA ALA A 367 -9.16 -22.06 15.00
C ALA A 367 -9.44 -20.55 14.93
N GLU A 368 -9.95 -19.98 16.02
CA GLU A 368 -10.38 -18.57 16.05
C GLU A 368 -9.73 -17.81 17.20
N ALA A 369 -9.43 -16.55 16.94
CA ALA A 369 -8.96 -15.60 17.94
C ALA A 369 -9.90 -14.38 17.96
N PRO A 370 -10.95 -14.38 18.79
CA PRO A 370 -11.86 -13.24 18.93
C PRO A 370 -11.12 -11.94 19.24
N THR A 371 -10.10 -12.01 20.10
CA THR A 371 -9.18 -10.93 20.44
C THR A 371 -7.74 -11.28 20.05
N ARG A 372 -6.82 -10.32 20.19
CA ARG A 372 -5.39 -10.58 19.95
C ARG A 372 -4.77 -11.49 21.02
N GLU A 373 -5.29 -11.45 22.24
CA GLU A 373 -4.82 -12.30 23.35
C GLU A 373 -5.09 -13.79 23.10
N ASP A 374 -6.07 -14.08 22.24
CA ASP A 374 -6.44 -15.45 21.86
C ASP A 374 -5.55 -16.03 20.73
N GLU A 375 -4.76 -15.19 20.03
CA GLU A 375 -3.93 -15.64 18.90
C GLU A 375 -2.94 -16.76 19.26
N PRO A 376 -2.21 -16.71 20.39
CA PRO A 376 -1.29 -17.79 20.76
C PRO A 376 -2.00 -19.15 20.89
N ALA A 377 -3.22 -19.18 21.45
CA ALA A 377 -4.00 -20.39 21.60
C ALA A 377 -4.51 -20.91 20.24
N MET A 378 -5.03 -20.01 19.40
CA MET A 378 -5.44 -20.32 18.03
C MET A 378 -4.28 -20.91 17.20
N TRP A 379 -3.12 -20.27 17.24
CA TRP A 379 -1.92 -20.75 16.54
C TRP A 379 -1.45 -22.10 17.09
N HIS A 380 -1.57 -22.34 18.40
CA HIS A 380 -1.25 -23.63 18.99
C HIS A 380 -2.15 -24.75 18.48
N GLU A 381 -3.46 -24.52 18.45
CA GLU A 381 -4.42 -25.48 17.90
C GLU A 381 -4.12 -25.80 16.42
N ALA A 382 -3.94 -24.75 15.60
CA ALA A 382 -3.67 -24.91 14.18
C ALA A 382 -2.35 -25.65 13.91
N MET A 383 -1.25 -25.24 14.53
CA MET A 383 0.06 -25.86 14.32
C MET A 383 0.10 -27.31 14.82
N ALA A 384 -0.55 -27.62 15.96
CA ALA A 384 -0.65 -28.98 16.44
C ALA A 384 -1.44 -29.89 15.47
N ALA A 385 -2.47 -29.36 14.81
CA ALA A 385 -3.19 -30.08 13.77
C ALA A 385 -2.33 -30.28 12.52
N TRP A 386 -1.64 -29.23 12.06
CA TRP A 386 -0.79 -29.30 10.87
C TRP A 386 0.43 -30.21 11.05
N GLY A 387 0.98 -30.29 12.26
CA GLY A 387 2.05 -31.22 12.61
C GLY A 387 1.66 -32.70 12.47
N LYS A 388 0.36 -33.03 12.55
CA LYS A 388 -0.15 -34.39 12.33
C LYS A 388 -0.40 -34.72 10.85
N SER A 389 -0.46 -33.69 10.00
CA SER A 389 -0.61 -33.84 8.55
C SER A 389 0.76 -34.04 7.87
N HIS A 390 0.74 -34.67 6.70
CA HIS A 390 1.91 -34.83 5.84
C HIS A 390 1.76 -33.96 4.59
N GLY A 391 2.89 -33.70 3.90
CA GLY A 391 2.92 -32.93 2.65
C GLY A 391 2.78 -31.41 2.82
N ALA A 392 2.53 -30.72 1.71
CA ALA A 392 2.62 -29.26 1.62
C ALA A 392 1.42 -28.55 2.28
N LEU A 393 1.69 -27.45 2.98
CA LEU A 393 0.70 -26.50 3.48
C LEU A 393 0.42 -25.48 2.38
N VAL A 394 -0.67 -25.66 1.66
CA VAL A 394 -0.99 -24.88 0.47
C VAL A 394 -1.91 -23.73 0.85
N HIS A 395 -1.55 -22.50 0.51
CA HIS A 395 -2.28 -21.32 0.99
C HIS A 395 -2.37 -20.19 -0.04
N SER A 396 -3.27 -19.23 0.21
CA SER A 396 -3.49 -18.01 -0.57
C SER A 396 -3.09 -16.74 0.22
N GLY A 397 -1.84 -16.66 0.70
CA GLY A 397 -1.38 -15.52 1.51
C GLY A 397 -0.15 -15.77 2.37
N GLY A 398 0.30 -14.81 3.17
CA GLY A 398 1.60 -14.86 3.88
C GLY A 398 1.73 -15.83 5.05
N VAL A 399 1.22 -17.06 4.97
CA VAL A 399 1.23 -18.06 6.07
C VAL A 399 2.65 -18.30 6.61
N ALA A 400 3.64 -18.46 5.73
CA ALA A 400 5.04 -18.63 6.14
C ALA A 400 5.54 -17.44 6.99
N ALA A 401 5.28 -16.20 6.55
CA ALA A 401 5.64 -15.00 7.29
C ALA A 401 4.94 -14.94 8.67
N ARG A 402 3.72 -15.46 8.79
CA ARG A 402 2.96 -15.47 10.05
C ARG A 402 3.40 -16.56 11.01
N LEU A 403 3.74 -17.73 10.48
CA LEU A 403 4.42 -18.76 11.28
C LEU A 403 5.72 -18.22 11.88
N TYR A 404 6.46 -17.44 11.08
CA TYR A 404 7.67 -16.76 11.56
C TYR A 404 7.36 -15.69 12.63
N GLU A 405 6.37 -14.83 12.44
CA GLU A 405 5.96 -13.85 13.46
C GLU A 405 5.47 -14.53 14.75
N ALA A 406 4.74 -15.64 14.63
CA ALA A 406 4.30 -16.43 15.76
C ALA A 406 5.49 -17.04 16.52
N ARG A 407 6.68 -17.19 15.93
CA ARG A 407 7.89 -17.72 16.60
C ARG A 407 8.28 -16.93 17.84
N SER A 408 8.11 -15.62 17.83
CA SER A 408 8.42 -14.78 19.00
C SER A 408 7.33 -14.79 20.08
N GLU A 409 6.11 -15.18 19.73
CA GLU A 409 4.92 -15.08 20.58
C GLU A 409 4.37 -16.46 21.03
N SER A 410 4.90 -17.55 20.46
CA SER A 410 4.39 -18.90 20.63
C SER A 410 5.19 -19.72 21.64
N SER A 411 4.50 -20.64 22.33
CA SER A 411 5.11 -21.65 23.20
C SER A 411 5.70 -22.86 22.44
N HIS A 412 5.65 -22.87 21.10
CA HIS A 412 6.16 -24.00 20.31
C HIS A 412 7.68 -23.96 20.19
N PRO A 413 8.34 -25.14 20.17
CA PRO A 413 9.75 -25.22 19.80
C PRO A 413 9.97 -24.66 18.39
N ALA A 414 11.04 -23.88 18.22
CA ALA A 414 11.42 -23.29 16.93
C ALA A 414 11.52 -24.34 15.80
N GLU A 415 11.96 -25.55 16.12
CA GLU A 415 12.08 -26.67 15.18
C GLU A 415 10.74 -27.06 14.54
N VAL A 416 9.63 -26.99 15.29
CA VAL A 416 8.29 -27.28 14.79
C VAL A 416 7.84 -26.22 13.80
N ILE A 417 8.09 -24.94 14.13
CA ILE A 417 7.75 -23.81 13.26
C ILE A 417 8.57 -23.89 11.97
N ASP A 418 9.89 -24.09 12.08
CA ASP A 418 10.77 -24.21 10.92
C ASP A 418 10.37 -25.42 10.03
N ALA A 419 9.89 -26.52 10.63
CA ALA A 419 9.40 -27.68 9.89
C ALA A 419 8.08 -27.39 9.14
N LEU A 420 7.17 -26.62 9.73
CA LEU A 420 5.93 -26.19 9.08
C LEU A 420 6.21 -25.15 7.97
N GLU A 421 7.09 -24.19 8.23
CA GLU A 421 7.48 -23.16 7.26
C GLU A 421 8.06 -23.77 5.97
N ARG A 422 8.93 -24.78 6.09
CA ARG A 422 9.48 -25.50 4.94
C ARG A 422 8.43 -26.24 4.10
N ARG A 423 7.23 -26.46 4.63
CA ARG A 423 6.11 -27.09 3.94
C ARG A 423 5.17 -26.07 3.29
N CYS A 424 5.32 -24.77 3.56
CA CYS A 424 4.43 -23.74 3.03
C CYS A 424 4.63 -23.51 1.54
N THR A 425 3.52 -23.53 0.80
CA THR A 425 3.47 -23.25 -0.64
C THR A 425 2.40 -22.20 -0.92
N ASP A 426 2.82 -21.03 -1.41
CA ASP A 426 1.91 -20.00 -1.92
C ASP A 426 1.36 -20.42 -3.28
N LEU A 427 0.17 -21.03 -3.29
CA LEU A 427 -0.49 -21.49 -4.50
C LEU A 427 -0.83 -20.34 -5.43
N MET A 428 -1.19 -19.18 -4.86
CA MET A 428 -1.62 -18.05 -5.66
C MET A 428 -0.44 -17.43 -6.43
N SER A 429 0.77 -17.49 -5.88
CA SER A 429 1.99 -17.16 -6.64
C SER A 429 2.18 -18.09 -7.85
N ILE A 430 1.97 -19.39 -7.67
CA ILE A 430 2.04 -20.38 -8.76
C ILE A 430 0.94 -20.10 -9.80
N VAL A 431 -0.31 -19.95 -9.38
CA VAL A 431 -1.47 -19.68 -10.26
C VAL A 431 -1.24 -18.41 -11.09
N ARG A 432 -0.81 -17.30 -10.49
CA ARG A 432 -0.47 -16.05 -11.22
C ARG A 432 0.78 -16.17 -12.10
N GLY A 433 1.62 -17.17 -11.84
CA GLY A 433 2.78 -17.52 -12.67
C GLY A 433 2.44 -18.43 -13.85
N THR A 434 1.32 -19.16 -13.77
CA THR A 434 0.84 -20.13 -14.78
C THR A 434 -0.16 -19.48 -15.74
N TRP A 435 -1.04 -18.60 -15.24
CA TRP A 435 -2.02 -17.88 -16.05
C TRP A 435 -1.89 -16.36 -15.94
N ILE A 436 -2.28 -15.67 -17.00
CA ILE A 436 -2.58 -14.23 -16.97
C ILE A 436 -4.10 -14.06 -16.95
N PHE A 437 -4.58 -13.30 -15.97
CA PHE A 437 -5.99 -12.99 -15.81
C PHE A 437 -6.34 -11.64 -16.48
N PRO A 438 -7.58 -11.46 -16.93
CA PRO A 438 -8.05 -10.19 -17.51
C PRO A 438 -8.19 -9.07 -16.47
N GLU A 439 -8.22 -9.41 -15.18
CA GLU A 439 -8.31 -8.45 -14.06
C GLU A 439 -7.33 -8.85 -12.95
N PRO A 440 -6.99 -7.95 -12.00
CA PRO A 440 -6.23 -8.33 -10.81
C PRO A 440 -6.96 -9.42 -10.06
N VAL A 441 -6.23 -10.47 -9.69
CA VAL A 441 -6.75 -11.58 -8.90
C VAL A 441 -5.94 -11.67 -7.61
N VAL A 442 -6.64 -11.52 -6.49
CA VAL A 442 -6.08 -11.55 -5.14
C VAL A 442 -6.51 -12.82 -4.42
N LEU A 443 -7.80 -13.17 -4.51
CA LEU A 443 -8.40 -14.31 -3.82
C LEU A 443 -8.31 -15.60 -4.65
N ALA A 444 -8.35 -16.75 -3.97
CA ALA A 444 -8.37 -18.05 -4.62
C ALA A 444 -9.71 -18.26 -5.35
N SER A 445 -10.82 -17.82 -4.77
CA SER A 445 -12.14 -17.92 -5.41
C SER A 445 -12.25 -17.07 -6.68
N GLU A 446 -11.58 -15.91 -6.72
CA GLU A 446 -11.51 -15.04 -7.92
C GLU A 446 -10.76 -15.75 -9.06
N ALA A 447 -9.59 -16.36 -8.78
CA ALA A 447 -8.84 -17.13 -9.77
C ALA A 447 -9.65 -18.31 -10.30
N LEU A 448 -10.31 -19.04 -9.39
CA LEU A 448 -11.09 -20.21 -9.76
C LEU A 448 -12.26 -19.83 -10.67
N ALA A 449 -13.01 -18.77 -10.33
CA ALA A 449 -14.13 -18.30 -11.14
C ALA A 449 -13.70 -18.04 -12.59
N PHE A 450 -12.60 -17.31 -12.80
CA PHE A 450 -12.07 -17.08 -14.15
C PHE A 450 -11.68 -18.37 -14.87
N LEU A 451 -11.04 -19.32 -14.19
CA LEU A 451 -10.64 -20.61 -14.76
C LEU A 451 -11.82 -21.56 -15.02
N GLU A 452 -13.01 -21.23 -14.53
CA GLU A 452 -14.26 -21.94 -14.79
C GLU A 452 -15.17 -21.18 -15.78
N GLY A 453 -14.67 -20.08 -16.36
CA GLY A 453 -15.43 -19.27 -17.32
C GLY A 453 -16.50 -18.37 -16.69
N ALA A 454 -16.49 -18.23 -15.36
CA ALA A 454 -17.34 -17.29 -14.64
C ALA A 454 -16.61 -15.95 -14.41
N ARG A 455 -17.37 -14.87 -14.22
CA ARG A 455 -16.81 -13.64 -13.66
C ARG A 455 -16.76 -13.76 -12.14
N PRO A 456 -15.67 -13.34 -11.48
CA PRO A 456 -15.63 -13.27 -10.03
C PRO A 456 -16.78 -12.42 -9.50
N ALA A 457 -17.32 -12.79 -8.34
CA ALA A 457 -18.22 -11.91 -7.62
C ALA A 457 -17.49 -10.59 -7.34
N SER A 458 -18.17 -9.45 -7.54
CA SER A 458 -17.64 -8.13 -7.20
C SER A 458 -17.53 -7.89 -5.69
N GLU A 459 -17.63 -8.95 -4.87
CA GLU A 459 -17.48 -8.86 -3.43
C GLU A 459 -16.04 -8.41 -3.14
N VAL A 460 -15.94 -7.14 -2.74
CA VAL A 460 -14.81 -6.58 -2.01
C VAL A 460 -14.42 -7.56 -0.91
N ASP A 461 -13.12 -7.69 -0.61
CA ASP A 461 -12.67 -8.43 0.56
C ASP A 461 -13.55 -8.06 1.75
N SER A 462 -14.43 -8.98 2.14
CA SER A 462 -15.49 -8.73 3.10
C SER A 462 -14.99 -8.90 4.52
N VAL A 463 -13.77 -9.44 4.71
CA VAL A 463 -13.19 -9.70 6.02
C VAL A 463 -13.22 -8.46 6.92
N PRO A 464 -12.80 -7.24 6.48
CA PRO A 464 -12.89 -6.05 7.33
C PRO A 464 -14.32 -5.69 7.76
N LEU A 465 -15.31 -5.92 6.90
CA LEU A 465 -16.72 -5.64 7.17
C LEU A 465 -17.32 -6.68 8.11
N LEU A 466 -17.02 -7.96 7.88
CA LEU A 466 -17.46 -9.06 8.73
C LEU A 466 -16.89 -8.93 10.15
N LEU A 467 -15.63 -8.49 10.27
CA LEU A 467 -14.99 -8.22 11.55
C LEU A 467 -15.66 -7.06 12.30
N GLU A 468 -16.06 -6.01 11.58
CA GLU A 468 -16.74 -4.85 12.17
C GLU A 468 -18.05 -5.24 12.86
N VAL A 469 -18.89 -6.03 12.18
CA VAL A 469 -20.19 -6.44 12.73
C VAL A 469 -20.09 -7.68 13.65
N GLY A 470 -18.87 -8.21 13.86
CA GLY A 470 -18.65 -9.41 14.65
C GLY A 470 -19.28 -10.67 14.04
N ASP A 471 -19.46 -10.72 12.71
CA ASP A 471 -20.10 -11.83 12.01
C ASP A 471 -19.13 -13.01 11.83
N ARG A 472 -19.05 -13.84 12.88
CA ARG A 472 -18.21 -15.04 12.93
C ARG A 472 -18.60 -16.08 11.87
N GLU A 473 -19.90 -16.25 11.60
CA GLU A 473 -20.33 -17.24 10.60
C GLU A 473 -20.04 -16.74 9.18
N GLY A 474 -20.14 -15.43 8.94
CA GLY A 474 -19.66 -14.79 7.72
C GLY A 474 -18.17 -15.04 7.49
N LEU A 475 -17.31 -14.87 8.52
CA LEU A 475 -15.88 -15.17 8.43
C LEU A 475 -15.61 -16.65 8.12
N ARG A 476 -16.32 -17.57 8.78
CA ARG A 476 -16.23 -19.00 8.50
C ARG A 476 -16.68 -19.33 7.08
N SER A 477 -17.79 -18.75 6.62
CA SER A 477 -18.31 -18.92 5.27
C SER A 477 -17.30 -18.46 4.22
N PHE A 478 -16.70 -17.28 4.42
CA PHE A 478 -15.62 -16.76 3.58
C PHE A 478 -14.43 -17.72 3.54
N ALA A 479 -13.94 -18.17 4.70
CA ALA A 479 -12.81 -19.09 4.79
C ALA A 479 -13.11 -20.46 4.12
N ARG A 480 -14.32 -21.00 4.27
CA ARG A 480 -14.75 -22.23 3.57
C ARG A 480 -14.71 -22.08 2.06
N ARG A 481 -15.16 -20.94 1.54
CA ARG A 481 -15.15 -20.63 0.11
C ARG A 481 -13.73 -20.58 -0.42
N GLU A 482 -12.84 -19.87 0.26
CA GLU A 482 -11.43 -19.79 -0.14
C GLU A 482 -10.70 -21.13 -0.05
N LEU A 483 -10.97 -21.95 0.97
CA LEU A 483 -10.38 -23.30 1.10
C LEU A 483 -10.81 -24.22 -0.05
N LYS A 484 -12.10 -24.25 -0.38
CA LYS A 484 -12.61 -25.02 -1.52
C LYS A 484 -12.02 -24.54 -2.84
N ALA A 485 -11.80 -23.24 -2.96
CA ALA A 485 -11.17 -22.66 -4.13
C ALA A 485 -9.70 -23.09 -4.25
N LEU A 486 -8.93 -23.06 -3.17
CA LEU A 486 -7.55 -23.56 -3.12
C LEU A 486 -7.45 -25.03 -3.53
N GLU A 487 -8.32 -25.89 -2.98
CA GLU A 487 -8.37 -27.31 -3.35
C GLU A 487 -8.65 -27.51 -4.85
N SER A 488 -9.59 -26.76 -5.40
CA SER A 488 -9.92 -26.86 -6.83
C SER A 488 -8.82 -26.30 -7.74
N LEU A 489 -8.13 -25.25 -7.30
CA LEU A 489 -6.97 -24.69 -8.01
C LEU A 489 -5.78 -25.65 -7.99
N LEU A 490 -5.58 -26.42 -6.92
CA LEU A 490 -4.57 -27.48 -6.89
C LEU A 490 -4.79 -28.50 -8.00
N ARG A 491 -6.02 -29.03 -8.13
CA ARG A 491 -6.40 -29.95 -9.22
C ARG A 491 -6.12 -29.35 -10.59
N LYS A 492 -6.52 -28.09 -10.82
CA LYS A 492 -6.25 -27.39 -12.09
C LYS A 492 -4.76 -27.21 -12.37
N ILE A 493 -3.94 -27.00 -11.33
CA ILE A 493 -2.48 -26.91 -11.47
C ILE A 493 -1.88 -28.28 -11.84
N GLU A 494 -2.34 -29.36 -11.21
CA GLU A 494 -1.90 -30.73 -11.51
C GLU A 494 -2.26 -31.15 -12.94
N GLU A 495 -3.45 -30.78 -13.42
CA GLU A 495 -3.90 -31.04 -14.80
C GLU A 495 -2.99 -30.43 -15.88
N VAL A 496 -2.34 -29.30 -15.58
CA VAL A 496 -1.50 -28.56 -16.53
C VAL A 496 0.00 -28.70 -16.29
N ALA A 497 0.40 -29.30 -15.16
CA ALA A 497 1.79 -29.66 -14.87
C ALA A 497 2.31 -30.69 -15.88
#